data_AF-A0AAT9H7Q3-F1
#
_entry.id   AF-A0AAT9H7Q3-F1
#
_cell.length_a   1.000
_cell.length_b   1.000
_cell.length_c   1.000
_cell.angle_alpha   90.00
_cell.angle_beta   90.00
_cell.angle_gamma   90.00
#
_symmetry.space_group_name_H-M   'P 1'
#
loop_
_entity.id
_entity.type
_entity.pdbx_description
1 polymer ?
#
loop_
_entity_poly.entity_id
_entity_poly.type
_entity_poly.pdbx_seq_one_letter_code
_entity_poly.pdbx_strand_id
1 'polypeptide(L)'
;MNIQEINRLLKSDAFSEIKDSKFTLRFPISNFENTFNISTLYRYVSDQTKKWDEYEALPPDLLKSKNYFATIQARIEQLIENVKNGNPSQPYIGELQSSINSYQYEKMLPVDSSEASFLISLFKESAQLFDAAYAYFTQAISYSSLSNKEYLKGTIMSVLYEIQESPSTSRSSHERSSFNSLKNKVEKYVSDSDKDLSNLLKEAQDKVDSYVEELDNFKKDNQEKLDKWFSVNQATARDLSKDINEERKNIEQTYKELLQLQAPAQHWKETSQKLLDEGHMFMRVLFALILVGGFSLYMLLWKTPESMLASFFSDDKIAAIRWSIVFVTFISIIFFGIQSLRKAMFSSFHLARDAQEREKLTMYYLSLIKEGAIIDDDKKLILQSLFSRADSGLLKEDSSPTMPGIIDKIRG
;
A
#
# COMPACT_ATOMS: atom_id res chain seq x y z
N MET A 1 52.91 12.07 -27.66
CA MET A 1 51.89 13.03 -27.16
C MET A 1 50.50 12.43 -27.39
N ASN A 2 49.40 12.90 -26.79
CA ASN A 2 48.03 12.39 -27.09
C ASN A 2 47.21 13.43 -27.86
N ILE A 3 46.31 13.02 -28.76
CA ILE A 3 45.42 13.90 -29.53
C ILE A 3 44.60 14.85 -28.64
N GLN A 4 44.20 14.41 -27.44
CA GLN A 4 43.49 15.25 -26.47
C GLN A 4 44.36 16.41 -25.96
N GLU A 5 45.66 16.18 -25.80
CA GLU A 5 46.62 17.19 -25.37
C GLU A 5 46.88 18.23 -26.47
N ILE A 6 47.06 17.77 -27.72
CA ILE A 6 47.17 18.65 -28.89
C ILE A 6 45.94 19.54 -29.03
N ASN A 7 44.73 18.95 -28.97
CA ASN A 7 43.48 19.70 -29.07
C ASN A 7 43.31 20.73 -27.94
N ARG A 8 43.87 20.48 -26.76
CA ARG A 8 43.88 21.45 -25.66
C ARG A 8 44.83 22.62 -25.94
N LEU A 9 46.04 22.34 -26.43
CA LEU A 9 47.06 23.36 -26.74
C LEU A 9 46.61 24.28 -27.88
N LEU A 10 45.96 23.74 -28.91
CA LEU A 10 45.40 24.48 -30.05
C LEU A 10 44.28 25.48 -29.69
N LYS A 11 43.79 25.48 -28.44
CA LYS A 11 42.82 26.48 -27.95
C LYS A 11 43.47 27.77 -27.47
N SER A 12 44.78 27.79 -27.27
CA SER A 12 45.52 28.97 -26.80
C SER A 12 45.98 29.85 -27.96
N ASP A 13 46.07 31.16 -27.73
CA ASP A 13 46.42 32.14 -28.77
C ASP A 13 47.80 31.90 -29.39
N ALA A 14 48.73 31.34 -28.60
CA ALA A 14 50.08 30.97 -29.04
C ALA A 14 50.10 29.92 -30.16
N PHE A 15 49.00 29.19 -30.38
CA PHE A 15 48.88 28.13 -31.39
C PHE A 15 47.94 28.49 -32.55
N SER A 16 47.48 29.74 -32.62
CA SER A 16 46.54 30.23 -33.66
C SER A 16 47.04 29.97 -35.08
N GLU A 17 48.30 30.28 -35.38
CA GLU A 17 48.92 30.04 -36.70
C GLU A 17 48.95 28.56 -37.09
N ILE A 18 49.24 27.67 -36.12
CA ILE A 18 49.29 26.22 -36.36
C ILE A 18 47.88 25.67 -36.62
N LYS A 19 46.88 26.19 -35.90
CA LYS A 19 45.47 25.78 -36.01
C LYS A 19 44.90 26.07 -37.41
N ASP A 20 45.27 27.22 -37.99
CA ASP A 20 44.75 27.65 -39.29
C ASP A 20 45.50 27.04 -40.49
N SER A 21 46.68 26.46 -40.24
CA SER A 21 47.50 25.79 -41.25
C SER A 21 46.80 24.55 -41.84
N LYS A 22 46.97 24.37 -43.16
CA LYS A 22 46.43 23.23 -43.93
C LYS A 22 47.57 22.43 -44.56
N PHE A 23 47.42 21.12 -44.53
CA PHE A 23 48.42 20.17 -45.02
C PHE A 23 47.74 19.14 -45.92
N THR A 24 48.18 19.03 -47.16
CA THR A 24 47.60 18.10 -48.13
C THR A 24 48.50 16.89 -48.27
N LEU A 25 47.94 15.70 -48.01
CA LEU A 25 48.61 14.43 -48.31
C LEU A 25 48.09 13.89 -49.65
N ARG A 26 49.00 13.43 -50.48
CA ARG A 26 48.72 12.88 -51.81
C ARG A 26 49.35 11.51 -51.94
N PHE A 27 48.55 10.56 -52.37
CA PHE A 27 48.96 9.18 -52.61
C PHE A 27 48.50 8.77 -54.02
N PRO A 28 49.29 9.10 -55.05
CA PRO A 28 48.92 8.87 -56.45
C PRO A 28 48.59 7.41 -56.76
N ILE A 29 49.32 6.46 -56.16
CA ILE A 29 49.11 5.02 -56.37
C ILE A 29 47.70 4.59 -55.94
N SER A 30 47.18 5.14 -54.85
CA SER A 30 45.86 4.82 -54.30
C SER A 30 44.77 5.78 -54.77
N ASN A 31 45.09 6.71 -55.69
CA ASN A 31 44.22 7.80 -56.13
C ASN A 31 43.55 8.54 -54.95
N PHE A 32 44.30 8.77 -53.88
CA PHE A 32 43.81 9.38 -52.65
C PHE A 32 44.54 10.71 -52.39
N GLU A 33 43.76 11.79 -52.31
CA GLU A 33 44.23 13.12 -51.91
C GLU A 33 43.26 13.70 -50.88
N ASN A 34 43.80 14.21 -49.77
CA ASN A 34 42.99 14.87 -48.77
C ASN A 34 43.77 15.98 -48.05
N THR A 35 43.06 17.02 -47.63
CA THR A 35 43.62 18.17 -46.93
C THR A 35 43.21 18.16 -45.46
N PHE A 36 44.20 18.19 -44.59
CA PHE A 36 44.07 18.04 -43.15
C PHE A 36 44.40 19.35 -42.43
N ASN A 37 43.80 19.55 -41.26
CA ASN A 37 44.33 20.48 -40.27
C ASN A 37 45.33 19.73 -39.37
N ILE A 38 46.10 20.43 -38.54
CA ILE A 38 47.15 19.79 -37.73
C ILE A 38 46.64 18.65 -36.82
N SER A 39 45.44 18.78 -36.26
CA SER A 39 44.85 17.80 -35.35
C SER A 39 44.39 16.56 -36.09
N THR A 40 43.66 16.73 -37.21
CA THR A 40 43.21 15.62 -38.04
C THR A 40 44.39 14.95 -38.75
N LEU A 41 45.41 15.71 -39.13
CA LEU A 41 46.66 15.17 -39.65
C LEU A 41 47.34 14.28 -38.62
N TYR A 42 47.55 14.77 -37.38
CA TYR A 42 48.17 13.97 -36.32
C TYR A 42 47.39 12.69 -36.04
N ARG A 43 46.06 12.77 -35.96
CA ARG A 43 45.20 11.60 -35.78
C ARG A 43 45.36 10.61 -36.92
N TYR A 44 45.34 11.08 -38.17
CA TYR A 44 45.46 10.24 -39.34
C TYR A 44 46.83 9.55 -39.38
N VAL A 45 47.93 10.29 -39.28
CA VAL A 45 49.28 9.69 -39.35
C VAL A 45 49.56 8.77 -38.17
N SER A 46 49.04 9.07 -36.97
CA SER A 46 49.16 8.18 -35.81
C SER A 46 48.38 6.87 -35.99
N ASP A 47 47.19 6.92 -36.59
CA ASP A 47 46.41 5.73 -36.93
C ASP A 47 47.12 4.88 -37.99
N GLN A 48 47.65 5.52 -39.04
CA GLN A 48 48.43 4.84 -40.07
C GLN A 48 49.67 4.16 -39.49
N THR A 49 50.47 4.84 -38.66
CA THR A 49 51.64 4.24 -38.00
C THR A 49 51.25 3.03 -37.17
N LYS A 50 50.21 3.15 -36.34
CA LYS A 50 49.74 2.06 -35.49
C LYS A 50 49.28 0.84 -36.29
N LYS A 51 48.50 1.05 -37.35
CA LYS A 51 48.06 -0.04 -38.22
C LYS A 51 49.21 -0.72 -38.95
N TRP A 52 50.22 0.06 -39.38
CA TRP A 52 51.46 -0.52 -39.91
C TRP A 52 52.24 -1.33 -38.86
N ASP A 53 52.13 -1.02 -37.57
CA ASP A 53 52.73 -1.80 -36.47
C ASP A 53 52.04 -3.16 -36.24
N GLU A 54 50.80 -3.36 -36.71
CA GLU A 54 50.06 -4.61 -36.54
C GLU A 54 50.62 -5.76 -37.40
N TYR A 55 51.44 -5.45 -38.41
CA TYR A 55 52.06 -6.45 -39.28
C TYR A 55 53.41 -6.91 -38.72
N GLU A 56 53.55 -8.22 -38.43
CA GLU A 56 54.78 -8.82 -37.90
C GLU A 56 55.99 -8.70 -38.85
N ALA A 57 55.76 -8.74 -40.16
CA ALA A 57 56.79 -8.60 -41.19
C ALA A 57 56.30 -7.71 -42.34
N LEU A 58 57.10 -6.69 -42.68
CA LEU A 58 56.82 -5.76 -43.77
C LEU A 58 57.98 -5.76 -44.78
N PRO A 59 57.69 -5.71 -46.09
CA PRO A 59 58.73 -5.55 -47.09
C PRO A 59 59.40 -4.16 -46.98
N PRO A 60 60.67 -4.02 -47.39
CA PRO A 60 61.43 -2.77 -47.25
C PRO A 60 60.74 -1.55 -47.85
N ASP A 61 59.98 -1.74 -48.94
CA ASP A 61 59.28 -0.66 -49.62
C ASP A 61 58.04 -0.17 -48.87
N LEU A 62 57.29 -1.07 -48.21
CA LEU A 62 56.17 -0.67 -47.34
C LEU A 62 56.67 -0.13 -45.99
N LEU A 63 57.86 -0.55 -45.55
CA LEU A 63 58.52 0.06 -44.40
C LEU A 63 58.82 1.55 -44.64
N LYS A 64 59.09 1.97 -45.89
CA LYS A 64 59.23 3.40 -46.24
C LYS A 64 57.92 4.14 -46.03
N SER A 65 56.77 3.57 -46.42
CA SER A 65 55.44 4.14 -46.17
C SER A 65 55.17 4.31 -44.67
N LYS A 66 55.46 3.28 -43.86
CA LYS A 66 55.38 3.38 -42.39
C LYS A 66 56.26 4.50 -41.85
N ASN A 67 57.53 4.55 -42.26
CA ASN A 67 58.49 5.55 -41.82
C ASN A 67 58.09 6.98 -42.24
N TYR A 68 57.44 7.14 -43.39
CA TYR A 68 56.89 8.40 -43.84
C TYR A 68 55.82 8.93 -42.87
N PHE A 69 54.84 8.10 -42.50
CA PHE A 69 53.81 8.49 -41.52
C PHE A 69 54.41 8.78 -40.13
N ALA A 70 55.34 7.94 -39.67
CA ALA A 70 56.05 8.14 -38.40
C ALA A 70 56.87 9.44 -38.40
N THR A 71 57.49 9.79 -39.53
CA THR A 71 58.25 11.05 -39.66
C THR A 71 57.32 12.26 -39.57
N ILE A 72 56.17 12.24 -40.26
CA ILE A 72 55.18 13.31 -40.16
C ILE A 72 54.67 13.44 -38.73
N GLN A 73 54.35 12.31 -38.07
CA GLN A 73 53.94 12.29 -36.68
C GLN A 73 54.98 12.97 -35.77
N ALA A 74 56.25 12.58 -35.88
CA ALA A 74 57.34 13.16 -35.09
C ALA A 74 57.54 14.66 -35.36
N ARG A 75 57.39 15.11 -36.61
CA ARG A 75 57.48 16.54 -36.98
C ARG A 75 56.34 17.36 -36.40
N ILE A 76 55.13 16.80 -36.33
CA ILE A 76 54.01 17.45 -35.64
C ILE A 76 54.31 17.57 -34.15
N GLU A 77 54.84 16.53 -33.51
CA GLU A 77 55.18 16.59 -32.08
C GLU A 77 56.28 17.62 -31.80
N GLN A 78 57.29 17.71 -32.67
CA GLN A 78 58.33 18.74 -32.59
C GLN A 78 57.77 20.15 -32.79
N LEU A 79 56.89 20.36 -33.76
CA LEU A 79 56.21 21.65 -33.98
C LEU A 79 55.48 22.10 -32.71
N ILE A 80 54.68 21.20 -32.11
CA ILE A 80 53.88 21.51 -30.93
C ILE A 80 54.76 21.82 -29.72
N GLU A 81 55.81 21.02 -29.49
CA GLU A 81 56.70 21.23 -28.34
C GLU A 81 57.54 22.51 -28.50
N ASN A 82 57.99 22.85 -29.71
CA ASN A 82 58.74 24.09 -29.92
C ASN A 82 57.89 25.35 -29.72
N VAL A 83 56.64 25.36 -30.18
CA VAL A 83 55.73 26.48 -29.95
C VAL A 83 55.33 26.59 -28.48
N LYS A 84 55.14 25.46 -27.80
CA LYS A 84 54.94 25.42 -26.34
C LYS A 84 56.12 26.05 -25.57
N ASN A 85 57.34 25.91 -26.07
CA ASN A 85 58.55 26.51 -25.51
C ASN A 85 58.79 27.97 -25.95
N GLY A 86 57.83 28.60 -26.63
CA GLY A 86 57.87 30.02 -27.00
C GLY A 86 58.60 30.34 -28.31
N ASN A 87 58.97 29.33 -29.10
CA ASN A 87 59.58 29.54 -30.42
C ASN A 87 58.52 29.86 -31.49
N PRO A 88 58.87 30.60 -32.57
CA PRO A 88 57.95 30.88 -33.66
C PRO A 88 57.53 29.60 -34.41
N SER A 89 56.26 29.51 -34.82
CA SER A 89 55.67 28.37 -35.52
C SER A 89 56.16 28.19 -36.97
N GLN A 90 56.44 29.28 -37.68
CA GLN A 90 56.65 29.29 -39.13
C GLN A 90 57.77 28.35 -39.62
N PRO A 91 58.98 28.30 -39.01
CA PRO A 91 60.04 27.39 -39.46
C PRO A 91 59.60 25.92 -39.39
N TYR A 92 58.95 25.54 -38.29
CA TYR A 92 58.51 24.18 -38.04
C TYR A 92 57.30 23.76 -38.89
N ILE A 93 56.42 24.72 -39.26
CA ILE A 93 55.37 24.49 -40.27
C ILE A 93 56.02 24.19 -41.63
N GLY A 94 57.04 24.95 -42.02
CA GLY A 94 57.79 24.72 -43.26
C GLY A 94 58.51 23.37 -43.28
N GLU A 95 59.10 22.95 -42.16
CA GLU A 95 59.73 21.62 -42.02
C GLU A 95 58.71 20.48 -42.14
N LEU A 96 57.52 20.64 -41.54
CA LEU A 96 56.43 19.68 -41.65
C LEU A 96 55.94 19.57 -43.10
N GLN A 97 55.71 20.70 -43.78
CA GLN A 97 55.34 20.73 -45.21
C GLN A 97 56.42 20.08 -46.08
N SER A 98 57.70 20.32 -45.79
CA SER A 98 58.82 19.71 -46.51
C SER A 98 58.88 18.20 -46.29
N SER A 99 58.55 17.72 -45.10
CA SER A 99 58.52 16.28 -44.79
C SER A 99 57.37 15.57 -45.49
N ILE A 100 56.21 16.24 -45.59
CA ILE A 100 55.06 15.77 -46.37
C ILE A 100 55.41 15.68 -47.86
N ASN A 101 56.06 16.71 -48.40
CA ASN A 101 56.42 16.77 -49.83
C ASN A 101 57.80 16.15 -50.11
N SER A 102 58.28 15.24 -49.26
CA SER A 102 59.61 14.66 -49.40
C SER A 102 59.79 13.88 -50.72
N TYR A 103 61.02 13.83 -51.23
CA TYR A 103 61.36 13.11 -52.45
C TYR A 103 60.98 11.64 -52.27
N GLN A 104 59.92 11.17 -52.95
CA GLN A 104 59.27 9.84 -52.88
C GLN A 104 57.89 9.77 -52.19
N TYR A 105 57.28 10.86 -51.73
CA TYR A 105 55.90 10.81 -51.16
C TYR A 105 54.89 10.12 -52.11
N GLU A 106 55.08 10.28 -53.43
CA GLU A 106 54.24 9.71 -54.48
C GLU A 106 54.24 8.17 -54.51
N LYS A 107 55.22 7.55 -53.86
CA LYS A 107 55.38 6.09 -53.75
C LYS A 107 54.89 5.53 -52.41
N MET A 108 54.44 6.40 -51.52
CA MET A 108 53.95 6.01 -50.20
C MET A 108 52.51 5.52 -50.33
N LEU A 109 52.16 4.55 -49.50
CA LEU A 109 50.86 3.90 -49.50
C LEU A 109 50.23 4.00 -48.12
N PRO A 110 48.98 4.49 -48.00
CA PRO A 110 48.18 4.29 -46.80
C PRO A 110 47.94 2.80 -46.57
N VAL A 111 47.96 2.37 -45.31
CA VAL A 111 47.73 0.96 -44.94
C VAL A 111 46.34 0.46 -45.36
N ASP A 112 45.35 1.36 -45.32
CA ASP A 112 43.96 1.07 -45.63
C ASP A 112 43.68 1.05 -47.14
N SER A 113 44.70 1.25 -47.98
CA SER A 113 44.51 1.20 -49.43
C SER A 113 44.39 -0.25 -49.93
N SER A 114 43.61 -0.43 -50.99
CA SER A 114 43.45 -1.72 -51.65
C SER A 114 44.77 -2.22 -52.24
N GLU A 115 45.62 -1.31 -52.72
CA GLU A 115 46.96 -1.60 -53.25
C GLU A 115 47.88 -2.10 -52.14
N ALA A 116 47.87 -1.47 -50.96
CA ALA A 116 48.64 -1.92 -49.81
C ALA A 116 48.23 -3.34 -49.39
N SER A 117 46.92 -3.60 -49.31
CA SER A 117 46.38 -4.93 -48.99
C SER A 117 46.75 -5.99 -50.03
N PHE A 118 46.67 -5.65 -51.31
CA PHE A 118 47.07 -6.53 -52.41
C PHE A 118 48.58 -6.82 -52.40
N LEU A 119 49.41 -5.80 -52.19
CA LEU A 119 50.86 -5.98 -52.09
C LEU A 119 51.24 -6.85 -50.89
N ILE A 120 50.60 -6.67 -49.73
CA ILE A 120 50.84 -7.50 -48.54
C ILE A 120 50.43 -8.96 -48.80
N SER A 121 49.34 -9.21 -49.52
CA SER A 121 48.93 -10.58 -49.83
C SER A 121 49.93 -11.27 -50.76
N LEU A 122 50.47 -10.56 -51.75
CA LEU A 122 51.55 -11.07 -52.61
C LEU A 122 52.85 -11.30 -51.84
N PHE A 123 53.21 -10.41 -50.92
CA PHE A 123 54.40 -10.58 -50.09
C PHE A 123 54.35 -11.83 -49.21
N LYS A 124 53.16 -12.19 -48.71
CA LYS A 124 52.94 -13.45 -47.98
C LYS A 124 53.12 -14.70 -48.86
N GLU A 125 52.86 -14.59 -50.16
CA GLU A 125 53.05 -15.69 -51.12
C GLU A 125 54.51 -15.77 -51.59
N SER A 126 55.11 -14.64 -51.97
CA SER A 126 56.48 -14.57 -52.47
C SER A 126 57.01 -13.13 -52.53
N ALA A 127 58.27 -12.95 -52.13
CA ALA A 127 58.97 -11.67 -52.29
C ALA A 127 59.04 -11.23 -53.77
N GLN A 128 59.22 -12.17 -54.70
CA GLN A 128 59.36 -11.83 -56.13
C GLN A 128 58.03 -11.42 -56.77
N LEU A 129 56.89 -11.92 -56.26
CA LEU A 129 55.56 -11.46 -56.66
C LEU A 129 55.30 -10.05 -56.15
N PHE A 130 55.67 -9.78 -54.88
CA PHE A 130 55.61 -8.44 -54.32
C PHE A 130 56.46 -7.45 -55.12
N ASP A 131 57.72 -7.77 -55.40
CA ASP A 131 58.65 -6.87 -56.13
C ASP A 131 58.08 -6.48 -57.50
N ALA A 132 57.52 -7.46 -58.22
CA ALA A 132 56.89 -7.22 -59.51
C ALA A 132 55.65 -6.32 -59.41
N ALA A 133 54.79 -6.57 -58.42
CA ALA A 133 53.58 -5.79 -58.23
C ALA A 133 53.87 -4.37 -57.74
N TYR A 134 54.84 -4.21 -56.84
CA TYR A 134 55.28 -2.91 -56.38
C TYR A 134 55.92 -2.10 -57.52
N ALA A 135 56.76 -2.75 -58.34
CA ALA A 135 57.35 -2.14 -59.53
C ALA A 135 56.28 -1.71 -60.55
N TYR A 136 55.18 -2.46 -60.68
CA TYR A 136 54.04 -2.08 -61.52
C TYR A 136 53.41 -0.77 -61.03
N PHE A 137 52.98 -0.71 -59.76
CA PHE A 137 52.30 0.48 -59.21
C PHE A 137 53.19 1.72 -59.13
N THR A 138 54.50 1.52 -58.94
CA THR A 138 55.48 2.62 -58.92
C THR A 138 56.03 2.99 -60.30
N GLN A 139 55.50 2.39 -61.37
CA GLN A 139 55.92 2.58 -62.76
C GLN A 139 57.42 2.30 -62.98
N ALA A 140 57.98 1.37 -62.20
CA ALA A 140 59.40 1.00 -62.17
C ALA A 140 59.64 -0.44 -62.66
N ILE A 141 58.80 -0.94 -63.58
CA ILE A 141 58.89 -2.32 -64.08
C ILE A 141 60.26 -2.55 -64.72
N SER A 142 60.98 -3.55 -64.20
CA SER A 142 62.21 -4.04 -64.82
C SER A 142 61.90 -4.99 -65.97
N TYR A 143 62.02 -4.50 -67.21
CA TYR A 143 61.76 -5.32 -68.41
C TYR A 143 62.67 -6.55 -68.53
N SER A 144 63.91 -6.48 -68.05
CA SER A 144 64.81 -7.64 -68.00
C SER A 144 64.34 -8.71 -67.03
N SER A 145 63.67 -8.31 -65.95
CA SER A 145 63.14 -9.22 -64.92
C SER A 145 61.87 -9.97 -65.36
N LEU A 146 61.21 -9.54 -66.45
CA LEU A 146 60.06 -10.25 -67.03
C LEU A 146 60.40 -11.64 -67.59
N SER A 147 61.68 -11.94 -67.79
CA SER A 147 62.14 -13.30 -68.12
C SER A 147 61.99 -14.28 -66.96
N ASN A 148 61.93 -13.79 -65.72
CA ASN A 148 61.62 -14.59 -64.56
C ASN A 148 60.10 -14.85 -64.49
N LYS A 149 59.72 -16.13 -64.45
CA LYS A 149 58.32 -16.58 -64.47
C LYS A 149 57.49 -16.01 -63.33
N GLU A 150 58.07 -15.89 -62.14
CA GLU A 150 57.39 -15.40 -60.94
C GLU A 150 57.23 -13.88 -60.97
N TYR A 151 58.25 -13.14 -61.42
CA TYR A 151 58.15 -11.71 -61.62
C TYR A 151 57.11 -11.36 -62.71
N LEU A 152 57.08 -12.12 -63.81
CA LEU A 152 56.05 -11.99 -64.84
C LEU A 152 54.65 -12.28 -64.30
N LYS A 153 54.50 -13.34 -63.48
CA LYS A 153 53.23 -13.66 -62.80
C LYS A 153 52.76 -12.49 -61.93
N GLY A 154 53.63 -11.90 -61.12
CA GLY A 154 53.28 -10.75 -60.27
C GLY A 154 52.85 -9.52 -61.09
N THR A 155 53.54 -9.25 -62.21
CA THR A 155 53.18 -8.14 -63.12
C THR A 155 51.79 -8.36 -63.73
N ILE A 156 51.50 -9.57 -64.21
CA ILE A 156 50.19 -9.93 -64.76
C ILE A 156 49.11 -9.84 -63.68
N MET A 157 49.38 -10.28 -62.45
CA MET A 157 48.43 -10.17 -61.34
C MET A 157 48.10 -8.71 -61.04
N SER A 158 49.06 -7.79 -61.10
CA SER A 158 48.80 -6.35 -60.95
C SER A 158 47.99 -5.75 -62.08
N VAL A 159 48.27 -6.14 -63.34
CA VAL A 159 47.46 -5.71 -64.49
C VAL A 159 46.03 -6.20 -64.36
N LEU A 160 45.84 -7.46 -63.93
CA LEU A 160 44.50 -8.02 -63.71
C LEU A 160 43.77 -7.34 -62.55
N TYR A 161 44.49 -7.02 -61.47
CA TYR A 161 43.95 -6.24 -60.36
C TYR A 161 43.49 -4.85 -60.83
N GLU A 162 44.30 -4.13 -61.63
CA GLU A 162 43.91 -2.82 -62.17
C GLU A 162 42.74 -2.93 -63.16
N ILE A 163 42.70 -3.97 -64.00
CA ILE A 163 41.58 -4.22 -64.92
C ILE A 163 40.29 -4.57 -64.17
N GLN A 164 40.38 -5.34 -63.08
CA GLN A 164 39.25 -5.66 -62.22
C GLN A 164 38.66 -4.39 -61.55
N GLU A 165 39.54 -3.45 -61.22
CA GLU A 165 39.16 -2.13 -60.69
C GLU A 165 38.74 -1.13 -61.79
N SER A 166 39.13 -1.34 -63.06
CA SER A 166 38.88 -0.41 -64.17
C SER A 166 37.46 -0.54 -64.79
N PRO A 167 36.76 0.58 -65.09
CA PRO A 167 35.37 0.54 -65.55
C PRO A 167 35.14 0.07 -67.00
N SER A 168 36.14 0.14 -67.88
CA SER A 168 35.91 0.23 -69.34
C SER A 168 36.04 -1.07 -70.15
N THR A 169 36.63 -2.13 -69.60
CA THR A 169 36.94 -3.36 -70.37
C THR A 169 36.31 -4.59 -69.72
N SER A 170 34.99 -4.77 -69.84
CA SER A 170 34.42 -5.95 -69.19
C SER A 170 33.07 -6.44 -69.73
N ARG A 171 33.03 -7.76 -69.88
CA ARG A 171 31.92 -8.65 -69.54
C ARG A 171 31.28 -8.31 -68.16
N SER A 172 31.97 -7.51 -67.33
CA SER A 172 31.52 -6.93 -66.05
C SER A 172 30.58 -5.72 -66.18
N SER A 173 30.26 -5.13 -67.34
CA SER A 173 29.25 -4.04 -67.33
C SER A 173 27.86 -4.53 -66.88
N HIS A 174 27.48 -5.73 -67.30
CA HIS A 174 26.21 -6.36 -66.92
C HIS A 174 26.28 -6.98 -65.52
N GLU A 175 27.42 -7.57 -65.16
CA GLU A 175 27.69 -8.06 -63.81
C GLU A 175 27.79 -6.92 -62.79
N ARG A 176 28.36 -5.76 -63.15
CA ARG A 176 28.50 -4.55 -62.33
C ARG A 176 27.22 -3.73 -62.32
N SER A 177 26.43 -3.72 -63.38
CA SER A 177 25.05 -3.23 -63.33
C SER A 177 24.19 -4.11 -62.41
N SER A 178 24.32 -5.44 -62.51
CA SER A 178 23.64 -6.38 -61.61
C SER A 178 24.14 -6.28 -60.17
N PHE A 179 25.46 -6.11 -59.97
CA PHE A 179 26.10 -5.95 -58.67
C PHE A 179 25.81 -4.58 -58.07
N ASN A 180 25.79 -3.50 -58.85
CA ASN A 180 25.36 -2.17 -58.40
C ASN A 180 23.86 -2.18 -58.10
N SER A 181 23.03 -2.89 -58.88
CA SER A 181 21.62 -3.07 -58.58
C SER A 181 21.43 -3.89 -57.29
N LEU A 182 22.21 -4.95 -57.10
CA LEU A 182 22.22 -5.75 -55.87
C LEU A 182 22.71 -4.93 -54.68
N LYS A 183 23.80 -4.17 -54.83
CA LYS A 183 24.36 -3.26 -53.82
C LYS A 183 23.34 -2.19 -53.45
N ASN A 184 22.73 -1.52 -54.43
CA ASN A 184 21.69 -0.51 -54.18
C ASN A 184 20.46 -1.14 -53.51
N LYS A 185 20.09 -2.38 -53.85
CA LYS A 185 19.00 -3.11 -53.17
C LYS A 185 19.38 -3.48 -51.74
N VAL A 186 20.61 -3.93 -51.50
CA VAL A 186 21.12 -4.27 -50.17
C VAL A 186 21.23 -3.00 -49.33
N GLU A 187 21.79 -1.90 -49.84
CA GLU A 187 21.83 -0.60 -49.16
C GLU A 187 20.43 -0.08 -48.86
N LYS A 188 19.50 -0.25 -49.80
CA LYS A 188 18.09 0.07 -49.57
C LYS A 188 17.47 -0.82 -48.50
N TYR A 189 17.68 -2.14 -48.55
CA TYR A 189 17.15 -3.06 -47.53
C TYR A 189 17.76 -2.83 -46.16
N VAL A 190 19.05 -2.48 -46.08
CA VAL A 190 19.71 -2.11 -44.82
C VAL A 190 19.13 -0.80 -44.30
N SER A 191 18.98 0.23 -45.15
CA SER A 191 18.37 1.50 -44.77
C SER A 191 16.91 1.36 -44.35
N ASP A 192 16.11 0.59 -45.10
CA ASP A 192 14.71 0.29 -44.79
C ASP A 192 14.63 -0.54 -43.49
N SER A 193 15.51 -1.51 -43.28
CA SER A 193 15.57 -2.31 -42.04
C SER A 193 16.00 -1.47 -40.84
N ASP A 194 16.96 -0.56 -40.99
CA ASP A 194 17.38 0.38 -39.93
C ASP A 194 16.23 1.33 -39.57
N LYS A 195 15.48 1.78 -40.57
CA LYS A 195 14.29 2.61 -40.37
C LYS A 195 13.19 1.83 -39.67
N ASP A 196 12.92 0.61 -40.09
CA ASP A 196 11.91 -0.27 -39.47
C ASP A 196 12.31 -0.63 -38.03
N LEU A 197 13.58 -0.94 -37.78
CA LEU A 197 14.12 -1.16 -36.45
C LEU A 197 13.98 0.10 -35.58
N SER A 198 14.33 1.27 -36.11
CA SER A 198 14.19 2.54 -35.40
C SER A 198 12.73 2.85 -35.06
N ASN A 199 11.81 2.58 -35.99
CA ASN A 199 10.38 2.74 -35.76
C ASN A 199 9.87 1.74 -34.71
N LEU A 200 10.27 0.47 -34.79
CA LEU A 200 9.91 -0.55 -33.80
C LEU A 200 10.45 -0.22 -32.41
N LEU A 201 11.70 0.26 -32.31
CA LEU A 201 12.28 0.69 -31.04
C LEU A 201 11.54 1.89 -30.47
N LYS A 202 11.14 2.84 -31.33
CA LYS A 202 10.33 3.99 -30.91
C LYS A 202 8.94 3.57 -30.44
N GLU A 203 8.24 2.72 -31.19
CA GLU A 203 6.93 2.18 -30.79
C GLU A 203 7.02 1.36 -29.51
N ALA A 204 8.09 0.57 -29.33
CA ALA A 204 8.35 -0.17 -28.11
C ALA A 204 8.59 0.77 -26.93
N GLN A 205 9.36 1.84 -27.13
CA GLN A 205 9.61 2.85 -26.10
C GLN A 205 8.32 3.59 -25.73
N ASP A 206 7.55 4.06 -26.71
CA ASP A 206 6.27 4.74 -26.47
C ASP A 206 5.28 3.83 -25.70
N LYS A 207 5.25 2.52 -26.00
CA LYS A 207 4.45 1.54 -25.25
C LYS A 207 4.97 1.28 -23.83
N VAL A 208 6.28 1.22 -23.64
CA VAL A 208 6.87 1.07 -22.32
C VAL A 208 6.54 2.29 -21.46
N ASP A 209 6.70 3.50 -22.01
CA ASP A 209 6.38 4.74 -21.32
C ASP A 209 4.89 4.81 -20.96
N SER A 210 3.99 4.43 -21.88
CA SER A 210 2.56 4.35 -21.58
C SER A 210 2.23 3.34 -20.48
N TYR A 211 2.86 2.15 -20.50
CA TYR A 211 2.65 1.16 -19.45
C TYR A 211 3.20 1.61 -18.09
N VAL A 212 4.31 2.34 -18.07
CA VAL A 212 4.85 2.92 -16.84
C VAL A 212 3.89 3.96 -16.27
N GLU A 213 3.34 4.86 -17.10
CA GLU A 213 2.33 5.83 -16.68
C GLU A 213 1.04 5.15 -16.17
N GLU A 214 0.55 4.13 -16.86
CA GLU A 214 -0.60 3.34 -16.42
C GLU A 214 -0.34 2.63 -15.08
N LEU A 215 0.86 2.08 -14.88
CA LEU A 215 1.26 1.44 -13.63
C LEU A 215 1.33 2.43 -12.47
N ASP A 216 1.89 3.62 -12.69
CA ASP A 216 1.97 4.66 -11.67
C ASP A 216 0.57 5.17 -11.30
N ASN A 217 -0.30 5.40 -12.29
CA ASN A 217 -1.68 5.77 -12.04
C ASN A 217 -2.43 4.66 -11.29
N PHE A 218 -2.29 3.40 -11.71
CA PHE A 218 -2.89 2.25 -11.05
C PHE A 218 -2.41 2.10 -9.59
N LYS A 219 -1.11 2.31 -9.34
CA LYS A 219 -0.54 2.27 -8.01
C LYS A 219 -1.11 3.37 -7.13
N LYS A 220 -1.19 4.60 -7.64
CA LYS A 220 -1.75 5.75 -6.92
C LYS A 220 -3.22 5.54 -6.58
N ASP A 221 -4.04 5.15 -7.57
CA ASP A 221 -5.46 4.87 -7.38
C ASP A 221 -5.70 3.76 -6.34
N ASN A 222 -4.90 2.70 -6.37
CA ASN A 222 -5.03 1.62 -5.40
C ASN A 222 -4.56 2.02 -4.00
N GLN A 223 -3.50 2.83 -3.88
CA GLN A 223 -3.10 3.38 -2.59
C GLN A 223 -4.22 4.23 -2.00
N GLU A 224 -4.80 5.16 -2.77
CA GLU A 224 -5.91 5.99 -2.30
C GLU A 224 -7.13 5.15 -1.89
N LYS A 225 -7.46 4.11 -2.67
CA LYS A 225 -8.56 3.18 -2.33
C LYS A 225 -8.26 2.36 -1.08
N LEU A 226 -7.03 1.86 -0.91
CA LEU A 226 -6.61 1.10 0.26
C LEU A 226 -6.59 1.95 1.52
N ASP A 227 -6.05 3.17 1.44
CA ASP A 227 -6.00 4.11 2.56
C ASP A 227 -7.41 4.51 2.99
N LYS A 228 -8.31 4.76 2.02
CA LYS A 228 -9.72 5.03 2.30
C LYS A 228 -10.41 3.81 2.93
N TRP A 229 -10.21 2.61 2.38
CA TRP A 229 -10.79 1.37 2.91
C TRP A 229 -10.31 1.11 4.34
N PHE A 230 -9.01 1.28 4.60
CA PHE A 230 -8.42 1.09 5.93
C PHE A 230 -8.95 2.13 6.93
N SER A 231 -9.04 3.40 6.52
CA SER A 231 -9.55 4.48 7.36
C SER A 231 -11.03 4.26 7.72
N VAL A 232 -11.85 3.91 6.73
CA VAL A 232 -13.28 3.60 6.96
C VAL A 232 -13.43 2.39 7.87
N ASN A 233 -12.75 1.29 7.60
CA ASN A 233 -12.87 0.09 8.44
C ASN A 233 -12.34 0.31 9.84
N GLN A 234 -11.28 1.08 10.02
CA GLN A 234 -10.78 1.42 11.36
C GLN A 234 -11.80 2.29 12.11
N ALA A 235 -12.43 3.26 11.45
CA ALA A 235 -13.49 4.07 12.04
C ALA A 235 -14.69 3.18 12.41
N THR A 236 -15.19 2.38 11.47
CA THR A 236 -16.30 1.44 11.70
C THR A 236 -16.01 0.44 12.81
N ALA A 237 -14.79 -0.10 12.89
CA ALA A 237 -14.41 -1.02 13.97
C ALA A 237 -14.36 -0.32 15.33
N ARG A 238 -13.89 0.93 15.38
CA ARG A 238 -13.91 1.75 16.61
C ARG A 238 -15.34 2.07 17.04
N ASP A 239 -16.18 2.49 16.11
CA ASP A 239 -17.59 2.84 16.37
C ASP A 239 -18.35 1.60 16.83
N LEU A 240 -18.23 0.47 16.11
CA LEU A 240 -18.82 -0.80 16.52
C LEU A 240 -18.32 -1.26 17.89
N SER A 241 -17.02 -1.14 18.16
CA SER A 241 -16.47 -1.50 19.47
C SER A 241 -17.01 -0.59 20.58
N LYS A 242 -17.26 0.69 20.29
CA LYS A 242 -17.86 1.62 21.24
C LYS A 242 -19.32 1.26 21.50
N ASP A 243 -20.09 1.05 20.45
CA ASP A 243 -21.51 0.68 20.53
C ASP A 243 -21.70 -0.64 21.29
N ILE A 244 -20.92 -1.68 20.97
CA ILE A 244 -20.95 -2.97 21.69
C ILE A 244 -20.62 -2.77 23.17
N ASN A 245 -19.63 -1.94 23.50
CA ASN A 245 -19.25 -1.69 24.89
C ASN A 245 -20.33 -0.91 25.66
N GLU A 246 -20.98 0.06 25.03
CA GLU A 246 -22.09 0.82 25.62
C GLU A 246 -23.32 -0.07 25.82
N GLU A 247 -23.71 -0.84 24.79
CA GLU A 247 -24.82 -1.79 24.88
C GLU A 247 -24.56 -2.86 25.94
N ARG A 248 -23.34 -3.42 25.98
CA ARG A 248 -22.94 -4.37 27.02
C ARG A 248 -23.10 -3.78 28.42
N LYS A 249 -22.63 -2.56 28.66
CA LYS A 249 -22.78 -1.88 29.97
C LYS A 249 -24.25 -1.68 30.32
N ASN A 250 -25.07 -1.27 29.35
CA ASN A 250 -26.50 -1.08 29.54
C ASN A 250 -27.21 -2.40 29.91
N ILE A 251 -26.90 -3.49 29.19
CA ILE A 251 -27.41 -4.84 29.49
C ILE A 251 -26.96 -5.30 30.87
N GLU A 252 -25.66 -5.15 31.21
CA GLU A 252 -25.13 -5.52 32.52
C GLU A 252 -25.83 -4.74 33.65
N GLN A 253 -26.07 -3.43 33.46
CA GLN A 253 -26.78 -2.59 34.42
C GLN A 253 -28.25 -3.01 34.56
N THR A 254 -28.96 -3.14 33.45
CA THR A 254 -30.37 -3.58 33.42
C THR A 254 -30.54 -4.94 34.09
N TYR A 255 -29.64 -5.88 33.82
CA TYR A 255 -29.66 -7.22 34.41
C TYR A 255 -29.35 -7.18 35.92
N LYS A 256 -28.40 -6.35 36.35
CA LYS A 256 -28.11 -6.14 37.78
C LYS A 256 -29.31 -5.56 38.52
N GLU A 257 -29.99 -4.57 37.95
CA GLU A 257 -31.21 -3.99 38.52
C GLU A 257 -32.36 -5.01 38.57
N LEU A 258 -32.52 -5.82 37.52
CA LEU A 258 -33.46 -6.94 37.50
C LEU A 258 -33.21 -7.92 38.65
N LEU A 259 -31.97 -8.39 38.83
CA LEU A 259 -31.61 -9.31 39.91
C LEU A 259 -31.86 -8.72 41.30
N GLN A 260 -31.59 -7.42 41.49
CA GLN A 260 -31.79 -6.75 42.77
C GLN A 260 -33.26 -6.66 43.17
N LEU A 261 -34.17 -6.49 42.21
CA LEU A 261 -35.58 -6.19 42.48
C LEU A 261 -36.53 -7.37 42.26
N GLN A 262 -36.15 -8.33 41.42
CA GLN A 262 -36.97 -9.52 41.16
C GLN A 262 -37.13 -10.39 42.40
N ALA A 263 -36.05 -10.61 43.17
CA ALA A 263 -36.11 -11.41 44.39
C ALA A 263 -37.02 -10.78 45.47
N PRO A 264 -36.92 -9.47 45.79
CA PRO A 264 -37.91 -8.79 46.64
C PRO A 264 -39.35 -8.85 46.10
N ALA A 265 -39.56 -8.66 44.80
CA ALA A 265 -40.91 -8.72 44.23
C ALA A 265 -41.54 -10.11 44.39
N GLN A 266 -40.76 -11.17 44.16
CA GLN A 266 -41.20 -12.54 44.39
C GLN A 266 -41.50 -12.80 45.87
N HIS A 267 -40.65 -12.32 46.78
CA HIS A 267 -40.90 -12.41 48.22
C HIS A 267 -42.21 -11.72 48.63
N TRP A 268 -42.51 -10.53 48.10
CA TRP A 268 -43.76 -9.82 48.38
C TRP A 268 -44.99 -10.56 47.84
N LYS A 269 -44.88 -11.19 46.67
CA LYS A 269 -45.92 -12.05 46.11
C LYS A 269 -46.22 -13.23 47.03
N GLU A 270 -45.18 -13.95 47.45
CA GLU A 270 -45.30 -15.10 48.36
C GLU A 270 -45.87 -14.67 49.72
N THR A 271 -45.39 -13.55 50.26
CA THR A 271 -45.89 -12.97 51.52
C THR A 271 -47.36 -12.58 51.42
N SER A 272 -47.78 -11.96 50.31
CA SER A 272 -49.18 -11.59 50.09
C SER A 272 -50.08 -12.83 50.04
N GLN A 273 -49.68 -13.88 49.32
CA GLN A 273 -50.44 -15.13 49.23
C GLN A 273 -50.62 -15.76 50.62
N LYS A 274 -49.54 -15.84 51.40
CA LYS A 274 -49.61 -16.35 52.78
C LYS A 274 -50.56 -15.56 53.67
N LEU A 275 -50.50 -14.22 53.59
CA LEU A 275 -51.37 -13.34 54.38
C LEU A 275 -52.85 -13.40 53.93
N LEU A 276 -53.12 -13.65 52.64
CA LEU A 276 -54.47 -13.94 52.17
C LEU A 276 -54.99 -15.24 52.76
N ASP A 277 -54.19 -16.29 52.76
CA ASP A 277 -54.55 -17.59 53.32
C ASP A 277 -54.83 -17.51 54.83
N GLU A 278 -53.99 -16.78 55.58
CA GLU A 278 -54.20 -16.47 57.00
C GLU A 278 -55.49 -15.66 57.22
N GLY A 279 -55.75 -14.65 56.39
CA GLY A 279 -56.98 -13.86 56.45
C GLY A 279 -58.23 -14.71 56.20
N HIS A 280 -58.19 -15.59 55.20
CA HIS A 280 -59.27 -16.54 54.92
C HIS A 280 -59.41 -17.62 56.01
N MET A 281 -58.32 -18.00 56.68
CA MET A 281 -58.38 -18.85 57.86
C MET A 281 -59.14 -18.14 58.99
N PHE A 282 -58.77 -16.90 59.35
CA PHE A 282 -59.48 -16.13 60.37
C PHE A 282 -60.94 -15.90 60.01
N MET A 283 -61.25 -15.65 58.74
CA MET A 283 -62.63 -15.55 58.24
C MET A 283 -63.41 -16.84 58.48
N ARG A 284 -62.85 -18.02 58.14
CA ARG A 284 -63.48 -19.32 58.40
C ARG A 284 -63.69 -19.56 59.89
N VAL A 285 -62.70 -19.26 60.73
CA VAL A 285 -62.81 -19.39 62.19
C VAL A 285 -63.86 -18.44 62.75
N LEU A 286 -63.95 -17.20 62.23
CA LEU A 286 -64.98 -16.23 62.61
C LEU A 286 -66.38 -16.74 62.28
N PHE A 287 -66.61 -17.25 61.06
CA PHE A 287 -67.90 -17.86 60.70
C PHE A 287 -68.24 -19.06 61.58
N ALA A 288 -67.27 -19.93 61.86
CA ALA A 288 -67.46 -21.06 62.77
C ALA A 288 -67.82 -20.59 64.18
N LEU A 289 -67.14 -19.56 64.70
CA LEU A 289 -67.45 -18.97 66.02
C LEU A 289 -68.86 -18.36 66.05
N ILE A 290 -69.30 -17.69 64.99
CA ILE A 290 -70.66 -17.14 64.91
C ILE A 290 -71.71 -18.26 64.88
N LEU A 291 -71.50 -19.31 64.08
CA LEU A 291 -72.42 -20.43 63.99
C LEU A 291 -72.47 -21.24 65.29
N VAL A 292 -71.32 -21.63 65.83
CA VAL A 292 -71.21 -22.39 67.09
C VAL A 292 -71.67 -21.52 68.26
N GLY A 293 -71.29 -20.25 68.32
CA GLY A 293 -71.73 -19.30 69.33
C GLY A 293 -73.25 -19.12 69.31
N GLY A 294 -73.84 -18.87 68.14
CA GLY A 294 -75.28 -18.76 67.97
C GLY A 294 -76.02 -20.06 68.33
N PHE A 295 -75.52 -21.21 67.88
CA PHE A 295 -76.09 -22.51 68.24
C PHE A 295 -75.97 -22.80 69.74
N SER A 296 -74.84 -22.46 70.36
CA SER A 296 -74.63 -22.63 71.79
C SER A 296 -75.56 -21.75 72.61
N LEU A 297 -75.80 -20.50 72.20
CA LEU A 297 -76.78 -19.60 72.83
C LEU A 297 -78.21 -20.12 72.65
N TYR A 298 -78.56 -20.63 71.47
CA TYR A 298 -79.85 -21.28 71.22
C TYR A 298 -80.06 -22.51 72.11
N MET A 299 -79.07 -23.40 72.19
CA MET A 299 -79.11 -24.57 73.07
C MET A 299 -79.18 -24.17 74.54
N LEU A 300 -78.41 -23.17 74.96
CA LEU A 300 -78.43 -22.64 76.33
C LEU A 300 -79.83 -22.13 76.67
N LEU A 301 -80.48 -21.37 75.78
CA LEU A 301 -81.86 -20.91 75.93
C LEU A 301 -82.86 -22.08 76.00
N TRP A 302 -82.77 -23.04 75.08
CA TRP A 302 -83.73 -24.15 74.97
C TRP A 302 -83.59 -25.22 76.08
N LYS A 303 -82.38 -25.44 76.59
CA LYS A 303 -82.08 -26.39 77.68
C LYS A 303 -82.02 -25.71 79.05
N THR A 304 -82.46 -24.46 79.16
CA THR A 304 -82.54 -23.73 80.43
C THR A 304 -83.44 -24.52 81.40
N PRO A 305 -82.96 -24.86 82.63
CA PRO A 305 -83.78 -25.53 83.62
C PRO A 305 -85.01 -24.70 83.97
N GLU A 306 -86.16 -25.35 84.15
CA GLU A 306 -87.42 -24.67 84.51
C GLU A 306 -87.28 -23.87 85.82
N SER A 307 -86.43 -24.36 86.74
CA SER A 307 -86.03 -23.69 88.00
C SER A 307 -85.23 -22.39 87.78
N MET A 308 -84.51 -22.26 86.68
CA MET A 308 -83.77 -21.04 86.32
C MET A 308 -84.71 -19.99 85.73
N LEU A 309 -85.64 -20.37 84.87
CA LEU A 309 -86.64 -19.44 84.29
C LEU A 309 -87.63 -18.97 85.37
N ALA A 310 -88.05 -19.88 86.26
CA ALA A 310 -88.84 -19.54 87.44
C ALA A 310 -88.12 -18.59 88.40
N SER A 311 -86.78 -18.66 88.50
CA SER A 311 -86.00 -17.77 89.38
C SER A 311 -86.14 -16.28 89.04
N PHE A 312 -86.41 -15.94 87.76
CA PHE A 312 -86.67 -14.57 87.32
C PHE A 312 -88.05 -14.03 87.71
N PHE A 313 -89.01 -14.92 88.00
CA PHE A 313 -90.39 -14.57 88.39
C PHE A 313 -90.71 -14.91 89.86
N SER A 314 -89.76 -15.50 90.58
CA SER A 314 -89.84 -15.83 92.01
C SER A 314 -89.22 -14.74 92.89
N ASP A 315 -89.46 -14.79 94.21
CA ASP A 315 -88.89 -13.83 95.17
C ASP A 315 -87.36 -13.98 95.39
N ASP A 316 -86.74 -15.04 94.85
CA ASP A 316 -85.29 -15.27 94.92
C ASP A 316 -84.52 -14.49 93.84
N LYS A 317 -84.39 -13.19 94.09
CA LYS A 317 -83.64 -12.26 93.21
C LYS A 317 -82.16 -12.65 93.06
N ILE A 318 -81.59 -13.40 94.01
CA ILE A 318 -80.17 -13.75 94.01
C ILE A 318 -79.88 -14.84 92.97
N ALA A 319 -80.75 -15.84 92.86
CA ALA A 319 -80.64 -16.90 91.86
C ALA A 319 -80.72 -16.34 90.42
N ALA A 320 -81.66 -15.43 90.15
CA ALA A 320 -81.79 -14.76 88.86
C ALA A 320 -80.52 -13.99 88.48
N ILE A 321 -79.94 -13.21 89.41
CA ILE A 321 -78.71 -12.43 89.18
C ILE A 321 -77.52 -13.33 88.83
N ARG A 322 -77.32 -14.47 89.53
CA ARG A 322 -76.22 -15.41 89.25
C ARG A 322 -76.29 -15.94 87.82
N TRP A 323 -77.47 -16.35 87.37
CA TRP A 323 -77.68 -16.85 86.01
C TRP A 323 -77.53 -15.76 84.95
N SER A 324 -77.98 -14.53 85.21
CA SER A 324 -77.74 -13.38 84.34
C SER A 324 -76.24 -13.08 84.17
N ILE A 325 -75.46 -13.15 85.25
CA ILE A 325 -74.00 -12.93 85.18
C ILE A 325 -73.34 -13.99 84.28
N VAL A 326 -73.72 -15.27 84.42
CA VAL A 326 -73.20 -16.34 83.56
C VAL A 326 -73.55 -16.10 82.08
N PHE A 327 -74.78 -15.68 81.79
CA PHE A 327 -75.20 -15.42 80.40
C PHE A 327 -74.49 -14.19 79.79
N VAL A 328 -74.39 -13.09 80.56
CA VAL A 328 -73.71 -11.86 80.12
C VAL A 328 -72.22 -12.12 79.91
N THR A 329 -71.57 -12.86 80.81
CA THR A 329 -70.14 -13.22 80.66
C THR A 329 -69.92 -14.12 79.44
N PHE A 330 -70.79 -15.10 79.20
CA PHE A 330 -70.71 -15.97 78.03
C PHE A 330 -70.89 -15.19 76.71
N ILE A 331 -71.90 -14.33 76.61
CA ILE A 331 -72.08 -13.43 75.45
C ILE A 331 -70.88 -12.52 75.27
N SER A 332 -70.35 -11.97 76.36
CA SER A 332 -69.18 -11.07 76.32
C SER A 332 -67.94 -11.75 75.77
N ILE A 333 -67.71 -13.03 76.11
CA ILE A 333 -66.60 -13.83 75.59
C ILE A 333 -66.76 -14.06 74.08
N ILE A 334 -67.97 -14.43 73.62
CA ILE A 334 -68.24 -14.61 72.18
C ILE A 334 -68.05 -13.29 71.43
N PHE A 335 -68.58 -12.19 71.95
CA PHE A 335 -68.45 -10.86 71.37
C PHE A 335 -66.97 -10.42 71.28
N PHE A 336 -66.20 -10.63 72.35
CA PHE A 336 -64.77 -10.34 72.35
C PHE A 336 -63.98 -11.22 71.36
N GLY A 337 -64.35 -12.50 71.25
CA GLY A 337 -63.78 -13.43 70.26
C GLY A 337 -64.05 -12.98 68.82
N ILE A 338 -65.29 -12.62 68.51
CA ILE A 338 -65.69 -12.04 67.22
C ILE A 338 -64.88 -10.77 66.93
N GLN A 339 -64.78 -9.86 67.90
CA GLN A 339 -64.06 -8.60 67.73
C GLN A 339 -62.57 -8.82 67.47
N SER A 340 -61.95 -9.77 68.18
CA SER A 340 -60.53 -10.10 68.03
C SER A 340 -60.24 -10.77 66.69
N LEU A 341 -61.04 -11.75 66.28
CA LEU A 341 -60.91 -12.44 64.99
C LEU A 341 -61.16 -11.50 63.81
N ARG A 342 -62.16 -10.61 63.92
CA ARG A 342 -62.41 -9.58 62.91
C ARG A 342 -61.21 -8.66 62.73
N LYS A 343 -60.59 -8.21 63.83
CA LYS A 343 -59.37 -7.39 63.78
C LYS A 343 -58.21 -8.16 63.14
N ALA A 344 -57.98 -9.42 63.53
CA ALA A 344 -56.94 -10.26 62.95
C ALA A 344 -57.15 -10.50 61.45
N MET A 345 -58.38 -10.81 61.03
CA MET A 345 -58.77 -11.00 59.63
C MET A 345 -58.48 -9.75 58.79
N PHE A 346 -59.00 -8.58 59.19
CA PHE A 346 -58.75 -7.34 58.44
C PHE A 346 -57.28 -6.94 58.46
N SER A 347 -56.56 -7.16 59.57
CA SER A 347 -55.11 -6.93 59.62
C SER A 347 -54.37 -7.76 58.57
N SER A 348 -54.69 -9.06 58.47
CA SER A 348 -54.08 -9.96 57.49
C SER A 348 -54.38 -9.52 56.05
N PHE A 349 -55.63 -9.14 55.75
CA PHE A 349 -56.00 -8.65 54.41
C PHE A 349 -55.37 -7.29 54.07
N HIS A 350 -55.24 -6.37 55.04
CA HIS A 350 -54.55 -5.10 54.82
C HIS A 350 -53.06 -5.30 54.51
N LEU A 351 -52.38 -6.15 55.29
CA LEU A 351 -50.97 -6.49 55.04
C LEU A 351 -50.80 -7.23 53.71
N ALA A 352 -51.74 -8.11 53.35
CA ALA A 352 -51.73 -8.79 52.06
C ALA A 352 -51.85 -7.82 50.88
N ARG A 353 -52.70 -6.79 51.03
CA ARG A 353 -52.89 -5.74 50.02
C ARG A 353 -51.66 -4.85 49.90
N ASP A 354 -51.06 -4.46 51.03
CA ASP A 354 -49.80 -3.69 51.04
C ASP A 354 -48.68 -4.45 50.33
N ALA A 355 -48.52 -5.75 50.62
CA ALA A 355 -47.56 -6.62 49.92
C ALA A 355 -47.84 -6.73 48.41
N GLN A 356 -49.12 -6.80 48.00
CA GLN A 356 -49.52 -6.77 46.59
C GLN A 356 -49.20 -5.45 45.89
N GLU A 357 -49.42 -4.33 46.57
CA GLU A 357 -49.13 -3.00 46.03
C GLU A 357 -47.61 -2.83 45.80
N ARG A 358 -46.78 -3.30 46.75
CA ARG A 358 -45.31 -3.32 46.59
C ARG A 358 -44.84 -4.22 45.45
N GLU A 359 -45.44 -5.40 45.28
CA GLU A 359 -45.11 -6.30 44.17
C GLU A 359 -45.42 -5.63 42.82
N LYS A 360 -46.62 -5.08 42.66
CA LYS A 360 -47.03 -4.37 41.43
C LYS A 360 -46.16 -3.17 41.12
N LEU A 361 -45.84 -2.35 42.13
CA LEU A 361 -44.94 -1.20 41.96
C LEU A 361 -43.53 -1.63 41.54
N THR A 362 -43.02 -2.73 42.12
CA THR A 362 -41.71 -3.27 41.73
C THR A 362 -41.72 -3.77 40.29
N MET A 363 -42.77 -4.49 39.88
CA MET A 363 -42.92 -4.98 38.51
C MET A 363 -43.10 -3.85 37.49
N TYR A 364 -43.86 -2.82 37.86
CA TYR A 364 -44.02 -1.60 37.04
C TYR A 364 -42.68 -0.89 36.86
N TYR A 365 -41.89 -0.74 37.92
CA TYR A 365 -40.55 -0.20 37.84
C TYR A 365 -39.62 -1.03 36.95
N LEU A 366 -39.64 -2.36 37.08
CA LEU A 366 -38.88 -3.27 36.22
C LEU A 366 -39.28 -3.13 34.74
N SER A 367 -40.58 -2.90 34.44
CA SER A 367 -41.00 -2.61 33.06
C SER A 367 -40.48 -1.28 32.54
N LEU A 368 -40.44 -0.24 33.39
CA LEU A 368 -39.89 1.07 33.00
C LEU A 368 -38.37 1.03 32.78
N ILE A 369 -37.61 0.25 33.57
CA ILE A 369 -36.17 0.03 33.32
C ILE A 369 -35.99 -0.61 31.94
N LYS A 370 -36.76 -1.66 31.66
CA LYS A 370 -36.67 -2.41 30.40
C LYS A 370 -36.96 -1.53 29.17
N GLU A 371 -37.89 -0.58 29.28
CA GLU A 371 -38.25 0.35 28.20
C GLU A 371 -37.34 1.60 28.15
N GLY A 372 -36.36 1.72 29.06
CA GLY A 372 -35.44 2.85 29.13
C GLY A 372 -36.11 4.17 29.54
N ALA A 373 -37.25 4.11 30.23
CA ALA A 373 -38.17 5.23 30.44
C ALA A 373 -38.08 5.87 31.85
N ILE A 374 -36.96 5.77 32.56
CA ILE A 374 -36.84 6.21 33.95
C ILE A 374 -36.03 7.49 34.10
N ILE A 375 -36.63 8.49 34.75
CA ILE A 375 -35.98 9.71 35.23
C ILE A 375 -35.50 9.46 36.68
N ASP A 376 -34.32 9.97 37.06
CA ASP A 376 -33.70 9.73 38.39
C ASP A 376 -34.60 10.10 39.58
N ASP A 377 -35.50 11.06 39.41
CA ASP A 377 -36.46 11.48 40.45
C ASP A 377 -37.56 10.41 40.67
N ASP A 378 -38.01 9.73 39.62
CA ASP A 378 -38.99 8.64 39.71
C ASP A 378 -38.37 7.41 40.42
N LYS A 379 -37.07 7.18 40.22
CA LYS A 379 -36.32 6.10 40.89
C LYS A 379 -36.32 6.29 42.40
N LYS A 380 -36.07 7.50 42.90
CA LYS A 380 -36.09 7.79 44.35
C LYS A 380 -37.48 7.62 44.95
N LEU A 381 -38.50 8.11 44.25
CA LEU A 381 -39.89 8.03 44.70
C LEU A 381 -40.38 6.57 44.79
N ILE A 382 -40.07 5.76 43.79
CA ILE A 382 -40.45 4.34 43.76
C ILE A 382 -39.71 3.55 44.83
N LEU A 383 -38.38 3.74 44.97
CA LEU A 383 -37.61 3.08 46.02
C LEU A 383 -38.12 3.48 47.42
N GLN A 384 -38.44 4.76 47.63
CA GLN A 384 -39.01 5.22 48.91
C GLN A 384 -40.38 4.57 49.19
N SER A 385 -41.23 4.46 48.18
CA SER A 385 -42.52 3.77 48.30
C SER A 385 -42.35 2.28 48.65
N LEU A 386 -41.43 1.58 47.97
CA LEU A 386 -41.15 0.16 48.19
C LEU A 386 -40.60 -0.16 49.59
N PHE A 387 -39.75 0.72 50.14
CA PHE A 387 -39.10 0.54 51.45
C PHE A 387 -39.81 1.26 52.62
N SER A 388 -40.92 1.95 52.38
CA SER A 388 -41.73 2.56 53.44
C SER A 388 -42.39 1.49 54.34
N ARG A 389 -42.65 1.78 55.62
CA ARG A 389 -43.29 0.80 56.54
C ARG A 389 -44.80 0.74 56.29
N ALA A 390 -45.37 -0.47 56.32
CA ALA A 390 -46.81 -0.68 56.26
C ALA A 390 -47.48 -0.19 57.55
N ASP A 391 -48.44 0.73 57.45
CA ASP A 391 -49.28 1.13 58.58
C ASP A 391 -50.26 0.01 58.91
N SER A 392 -49.82 -0.95 59.74
CA SER A 392 -50.78 -1.84 60.40
C SER A 392 -51.50 -1.02 61.46
N GLY A 393 -52.84 -0.95 61.41
CA GLY A 393 -53.66 -0.17 62.34
C GLY A 393 -53.58 -0.56 63.82
N LEU A 394 -52.64 -1.43 64.20
CA LEU A 394 -52.29 -1.85 65.56
C LEU A 394 -51.07 -1.12 66.14
N LEU A 395 -50.21 -0.52 65.30
CA LEU A 395 -49.00 0.20 65.71
C LEU A 395 -49.18 1.69 65.38
N LYS A 396 -49.96 2.41 66.20
CA LYS A 396 -50.31 3.82 65.94
C LYS A 396 -49.38 4.85 66.59
N GLU A 397 -48.35 4.41 67.32
CA GLU A 397 -47.47 5.33 68.05
C GLU A 397 -46.01 4.95 67.83
N ASP A 398 -45.42 5.45 66.74
CA ASP A 398 -44.02 5.89 66.74
C ASP A 398 -43.75 6.73 65.48
N SER A 399 -43.29 7.95 65.68
CA SER A 399 -43.09 8.97 64.65
C SER A 399 -41.98 8.56 63.66
N SER A 400 -42.37 8.14 62.46
CA SER A 400 -41.49 7.94 61.30
C SER A 400 -42.27 8.11 59.99
N PRO A 401 -41.61 8.36 58.84
CA PRO A 401 -42.28 8.90 57.66
C PRO A 401 -43.27 7.90 57.02
N THR A 402 -44.54 8.28 56.97
CA THR A 402 -45.62 7.55 56.28
C THR A 402 -45.60 7.83 54.77
N MET A 403 -46.13 6.90 53.96
CA MET A 403 -46.34 7.14 52.51
C MET A 403 -47.15 8.44 52.28
N PRO A 404 -46.77 9.32 51.33
CA PRO A 404 -47.59 10.46 50.97
C PRO A 404 -48.94 9.97 50.44
N GLY A 405 -50.03 10.35 51.12
CA GLY A 405 -51.36 10.05 50.63
C GLY A 405 -51.69 10.89 49.41
N ILE A 406 -52.46 10.35 48.46
CA ILE A 406 -53.00 11.10 47.31
C ILE A 406 -53.77 12.36 47.76
N ILE A 407 -54.22 12.39 49.01
CA ILE A 407 -54.98 13.49 49.64
C ILE A 407 -54.09 14.68 50.00
N ASP A 408 -52.78 14.50 50.20
CA ASP A 408 -51.85 15.59 50.56
C ASP A 408 -51.55 16.55 49.39
N LYS A 409 -51.96 16.20 48.16
CA LYS A 409 -51.84 17.08 46.98
C LYS A 409 -53.04 18.01 46.73
N ILE A 410 -54.11 17.91 47.52
CA ILE A 410 -55.32 18.76 47.35
C ILE A 410 -55.37 19.90 48.38
N ARG A 411 -54.44 19.93 49.34
CA ARG A 411 -54.18 21.11 50.18
C ARG A 411 -52.71 21.50 50.07
N GLY A 412 -52.37 22.11 48.94
CA GLY A 412 -51.11 22.79 48.67
C GLY A 412 -51.37 23.85 47.62
#